data_AF-A0A1J4S9U7-F1
#
_entry.id   AF-A0A1J4S9U7-F1
#
_cell.length_a   1.000
_cell.length_b   1.000
_cell.length_c   1.000
_cell.angle_alpha   90.00
_cell.angle_beta   90.00
_cell.angle_gamma   90.00
#
_symmetry.space_group_name_H-M   'P 1'
#
loop_
_entity.id
_entity.type
_entity.pdbx_description
1 polymer ?
#
loop_
_entity_poly.entity_id
_entity_poly.type
_entity_poly.pdbx_seq_one_letter_code
_entity_poly.pdbx_strand_id
1 'polypeptide(L)'
;MTQQPDNNLTPMPEQISYANLLFIGAWAGILVMMITYFLYVSGIFSPHVDVTVVTQNWDKGVDEFLEITHSPHGWGWVALLNKGDFLNYLGLVLIAVLTIICYIFLIIGYWRRKDLAYLSICLIEVVVLSLAAAGIFGASGH
;
A
#
# COMPACT_ATOMS: atom_id res chain seq x y z
N MET A 1 29.58 -7.13 -38.60
CA MET A 1 29.27 -6.23 -37.48
C MET A 1 27.90 -5.64 -37.75
N THR A 2 26.84 -6.31 -37.31
CA THR A 2 25.45 -5.85 -37.44
C THR A 2 25.25 -4.66 -36.53
N GLN A 3 24.89 -3.51 -37.10
CA GLN A 3 24.58 -2.30 -36.34
C GLN A 3 23.37 -2.57 -35.44
N GLN A 4 23.58 -2.42 -34.14
CA GLN A 4 22.51 -2.40 -33.14
C GLN A 4 21.78 -1.05 -33.29
N PRO A 5 20.45 -1.02 -33.47
CA PRO A 5 19.74 0.25 -33.59
C PRO A 5 19.82 0.97 -32.24
N ASP A 6 20.36 2.20 -32.26
CA ASP A 6 20.30 3.15 -31.15
C ASP A 6 18.83 3.49 -30.88
N ASN A 7 18.16 2.66 -30.08
CA ASN A 7 16.81 2.93 -29.66
C ASN A 7 16.88 3.89 -28.46
N ASN A 8 16.96 5.18 -28.76
CA ASN A 8 16.76 6.27 -27.81
C ASN A 8 15.32 6.22 -27.27
N LEU A 9 15.02 5.20 -26.46
CA LEU A 9 13.76 5.02 -25.73
C LEU A 9 13.71 6.06 -24.60
N THR A 10 13.44 7.31 -24.96
CA THR A 10 13.18 8.35 -23.97
C THR A 10 11.83 8.04 -23.30
N PRO A 11 11.79 7.91 -21.96
CA PRO A 11 10.55 7.63 -21.26
C PRO A 11 9.56 8.78 -21.47
N MET A 12 8.28 8.44 -21.56
CA MET A 12 7.24 9.45 -21.77
C MET A 12 7.21 10.46 -20.60
N PRO A 13 6.89 11.74 -20.85
CA PRO A 13 6.78 12.74 -19.78
C PRO A 13 5.86 12.31 -18.63
N GLU A 14 4.79 11.57 -18.93
CA GLU A 14 3.86 11.02 -17.96
C GLU A 14 4.47 9.87 -17.14
N GLN A 15 5.33 9.04 -17.74
CA GLN A 15 6.07 7.98 -17.04
C GLN A 15 7.15 8.56 -16.11
N ILE A 16 7.81 9.65 -16.54
CA ILE A 16 8.75 10.39 -15.68
C ILE A 16 8.01 11.01 -14.49
N SER A 17 6.84 11.59 -14.72
CA SER A 17 6.01 12.16 -13.65
C SER A 17 5.53 11.09 -12.66
N TYR A 18 5.08 9.94 -13.18
CA TYR A 18 4.77 8.75 -12.40
C TYR A 18 5.96 8.31 -11.53
N ALA A 19 7.14 8.18 -12.13
CA ALA A 19 8.34 7.71 -11.44
C ALA A 19 8.77 8.67 -10.33
N ASN A 20 8.71 9.98 -10.58
CA ASN A 20 9.03 10.99 -9.57
C ASN A 20 8.03 10.97 -8.41
N LEU A 21 6.74 10.85 -8.70
CA LEU A 21 5.69 10.76 -7.68
C LEU A 21 5.89 9.50 -6.82
N LEU A 22 6.12 8.35 -7.47
CA LEU A 22 6.37 7.09 -6.80
C LEU A 22 7.64 7.15 -5.94
N PHE A 23 8.71 7.74 -6.45
CA PHE A 23 9.98 7.88 -5.73
C PHE A 23 9.83 8.70 -4.45
N ILE A 24 9.21 9.89 -4.56
CA ILE A 24 9.00 10.78 -3.42
C ILE A 24 8.05 10.13 -2.41
N GLY A 25 6.94 9.56 -2.89
CA GLY A 25 5.96 8.93 -2.02
C GLY A 25 6.49 7.67 -1.33
N ALA A 26 7.33 6.87 -2.00
CA ALA A 26 7.97 5.70 -1.39
C ALA A 26 8.93 6.11 -0.26
N TRP A 27 9.78 7.12 -0.49
CA TRP A 27 10.65 7.65 0.56
C TRP A 27 9.85 8.27 1.72
N ALA A 28 8.77 8.98 1.43
CA ALA A 28 7.87 9.50 2.45
C ALA A 28 7.22 8.37 3.27
N GLY A 29 6.73 7.31 2.60
CA GLY A 29 6.16 6.14 3.26
C GLY A 29 7.15 5.42 4.16
N ILE A 30 8.38 5.17 3.67
CA ILE A 30 9.46 4.57 4.47
C ILE A 30 9.79 5.44 5.68
N LEU A 31 9.91 6.76 5.49
CA LEU A 31 10.17 7.69 6.58
C LEU A 31 9.06 7.65 7.64
N VAL A 32 7.79 7.64 7.21
CA VAL A 32 6.63 7.51 8.11
C VAL A 32 6.68 6.17 8.86
N MET A 33 6.94 5.05 8.19
CA MET A 33 7.09 3.75 8.85
C MET A 33 8.24 3.76 9.88
N MET A 34 9.36 4.38 9.55
CA MET A 34 10.51 4.48 10.46
C MET A 34 10.17 5.29 11.71
N ILE A 35 9.53 6.45 11.54
CA ILE A 35 9.11 7.32 12.66
C ILE A 35 8.09 6.59 13.54
N THR A 36 7.05 6.02 12.94
CA THR A 36 5.98 5.32 13.66
C THR A 36 6.50 4.07 14.37
N TYR A 37 7.43 3.32 13.76
CA TYR A 37 8.11 2.22 14.42
C TYR A 37 8.95 2.67 15.63
N PHE A 38 9.66 3.79 15.53
CA PHE A 38 10.40 4.32 16.66
C PHE A 38 9.46 4.76 17.80
N LEU A 39 8.32 5.36 17.48
CA LEU A 39 7.27 5.69 18.45
C LEU A 39 6.70 4.45 19.15
N TYR A 40 6.57 3.34 18.44
CA TYR A 40 6.15 2.06 19.00
C TYR A 40 7.19 1.48 19.97
N VAL A 41 8.46 1.36 19.54
CA VAL A 41 9.53 0.77 20.37
C VAL A 41 9.90 1.64 21.58
N SER A 42 9.79 2.97 21.44
CA SER A 42 10.03 3.89 22.57
C SER A 42 8.96 3.82 23.67
N GLY A 43 7.85 3.12 23.43
CA GLY A 43 6.78 2.96 24.43
C GLY A 43 6.00 4.23 24.72
N ILE A 44 6.12 5.27 23.89
CA ILE A 44 5.39 6.54 24.04
C ILE A 44 3.89 6.31 23.90
N PHE A 45 3.49 5.41 22.98
CA PHE A 45 2.11 4.98 22.79
C PHE A 45 1.91 3.55 23.32
N SER A 46 0.87 3.36 24.13
CA SER A 46 0.47 2.02 24.56
C SER A 46 0.02 1.21 23.34
N PRO A 47 0.58 0.00 23.11
CA PRO A 47 0.12 -0.87 22.04
C PRO A 47 -1.29 -1.39 22.35
N HIS A 48 -2.08 -1.68 21.32
CA HIS A 48 -3.36 -2.37 21.48
C HIS A 48 -3.13 -3.83 21.82
N VAL A 49 -2.22 -4.48 21.07
CA VAL A 49 -1.82 -5.87 21.28
C VAL A 49 -0.40 -5.92 21.81
N ASP A 50 -0.24 -6.49 23.00
CA ASP A 50 1.08 -6.69 23.59
C ASP A 50 1.86 -7.77 22.83
N VAL A 51 3.17 -7.61 22.73
CA VAL A 51 4.07 -8.52 22.00
C VAL A 51 4.04 -9.95 22.56
N THR A 52 3.76 -10.07 23.86
CA THR A 52 3.60 -11.36 24.54
C THR A 52 2.36 -12.11 24.05
N VAL A 53 1.25 -11.40 23.83
CA VAL A 53 0.01 -11.96 23.29
C VAL A 53 0.21 -12.37 21.84
N VAL A 54 0.94 -11.58 21.04
CA VAL A 54 1.29 -11.93 19.65
C VAL A 54 2.06 -13.25 19.60
N THR A 55 3.11 -13.40 20.40
CA THR A 55 3.95 -14.60 20.39
C THR A 55 3.24 -15.85 20.93
N GLN A 56 2.29 -15.69 21.85
CA GLN A 56 1.50 -16.80 22.39
C GLN A 56 0.41 -17.32 21.44
N ASN A 57 -0.03 -16.50 20.48
CA ASN A 57 -1.17 -16.81 19.60
C ASN A 57 -0.79 -16.79 18.10
N TRP A 58 0.50 -16.78 17.77
CA TRP A 58 1.01 -16.80 16.39
C TRP A 58 0.68 -18.06 15.59
N ASP A 59 0.25 -19.12 16.28
CA ASP A 59 -0.21 -20.39 15.71
C ASP A 59 -1.70 -20.34 15.28
N LYS A 60 -2.43 -19.30 15.70
CA LYS A 60 -3.86 -19.13 15.43
C LYS A 60 -4.12 -18.53 14.05
N GLY A 61 -5.29 -18.85 13.50
CA GLY A 61 -5.80 -18.19 12.29
C GLY A 61 -6.08 -16.70 12.55
N VAL A 62 -6.11 -15.89 11.49
CA VAL A 62 -6.29 -14.45 11.60
C VAL A 62 -7.61 -14.07 12.29
N ASP A 63 -8.71 -14.77 11.99
CA ASP A 63 -10.01 -14.48 12.60
C ASP A 63 -10.03 -14.79 14.10
N GLU A 64 -9.47 -15.93 14.50
CA GLU A 64 -9.32 -16.31 15.91
C GLU A 64 -8.40 -15.32 16.66
N PHE A 65 -7.31 -14.88 16.02
CA PHE A 65 -6.41 -13.88 16.59
C PHE A 65 -7.09 -12.52 16.79
N LEU A 66 -7.88 -12.07 15.81
CA LEU A 66 -8.64 -10.82 15.89
C LEU A 66 -9.71 -10.90 16.98
N GLU A 67 -10.38 -12.05 17.14
CA GLU A 67 -11.36 -12.28 18.22
C GLU A 67 -10.68 -12.25 19.60
N ILE A 68 -9.56 -12.95 19.79
CA ILE A 68 -8.80 -12.96 21.05
C ILE A 68 -8.34 -11.55 21.43
N THR A 69 -7.81 -10.81 20.45
CA THR A 69 -7.27 -9.47 20.68
C THR A 69 -8.34 -8.38 20.69
N HIS A 70 -9.60 -8.71 20.40
CA HIS A 70 -10.69 -7.76 20.20
C HIS A 70 -10.36 -6.67 19.16
N SER A 71 -9.54 -7.04 18.16
CA SER A 71 -9.09 -6.16 17.11
C SER A 71 -10.14 -6.03 16.01
N PRO A 72 -10.38 -4.82 15.49
CA PRO A 72 -11.36 -4.60 14.44
C PRO A 72 -10.90 -5.20 13.11
N HIS A 73 -11.86 -5.62 12.29
CA HIS A 73 -11.59 -6.12 10.95
C HIS A 73 -11.52 -4.97 9.93
N GLY A 74 -10.81 -5.21 8.82
CA GLY A 74 -10.73 -4.27 7.71
C GLY A 74 -10.25 -2.89 8.15
N TRP A 75 -10.92 -1.83 7.69
CA TRP A 75 -10.57 -0.42 7.96
C TRP A 75 -10.81 0.06 9.41
N GLY A 76 -11.33 -0.79 10.30
CA GLY A 76 -11.57 -0.38 11.68
C GLY A 76 -10.29 -0.05 12.47
N TRP A 77 -9.12 -0.44 11.96
CA TRP A 77 -7.81 -0.04 12.51
C TRP A 77 -7.60 1.48 12.55
N VAL A 78 -8.32 2.27 11.73
CA VAL A 78 -8.24 3.74 11.73
C VAL A 78 -8.64 4.32 13.11
N ALA A 79 -9.56 3.66 13.82
CA ALA A 79 -9.93 4.05 15.18
C ALA A 79 -8.82 3.78 16.22
N LEU A 80 -7.85 2.91 15.88
CA LEU A 80 -6.73 2.51 16.72
C LEU A 80 -5.43 3.27 16.40
N LEU A 81 -5.49 4.35 15.62
CA LEU A 81 -4.31 5.19 15.31
C LEU A 81 -3.63 5.80 16.55
N ASN A 82 -4.31 5.83 17.69
CA ASN A 82 -3.73 6.23 18.98
C ASN A 82 -2.90 5.11 19.65
N LYS A 83 -2.84 3.92 19.04
CA LYS A 83 -2.08 2.76 19.50
C LYS A 83 -0.84 2.59 18.62
N GLY A 84 0.31 2.39 19.25
CA GLY A 84 1.60 2.43 18.55
C GLY A 84 1.78 1.33 17.50
N ASP A 85 1.19 0.15 17.74
CA ASP A 85 1.17 -0.99 16.83
C ASP A 85 0.38 -0.71 15.54
N PHE A 86 -0.77 -0.03 15.67
CA PHE A 86 -1.62 0.33 14.53
C PHE A 86 -1.20 1.62 13.83
N LEU A 87 -0.41 2.48 14.48
CA LEU A 87 0.10 3.71 13.87
C LEU A 87 1.05 3.42 12.69
N ASN A 88 1.77 2.29 12.72
CA ASN A 88 2.65 1.88 11.63
C ASN A 88 1.89 1.59 10.32
N TYR A 89 0.61 1.20 10.41
CA TYR A 89 -0.23 0.92 9.24
C TYR A 89 -0.39 2.17 8.35
N LEU A 90 -0.24 3.37 8.90
CA LEU A 90 -0.29 4.61 8.14
C LEU A 90 0.75 4.63 7.00
N GLY A 91 1.97 4.16 7.28
CA GLY A 91 3.03 4.09 6.27
C GLY A 91 2.73 3.06 5.19
N LEU A 92 2.18 1.90 5.57
CA LEU A 92 1.75 0.84 4.64
C LEU A 92 0.60 1.32 3.74
N VAL A 93 -0.39 2.00 4.30
CA VAL A 93 -1.53 2.55 3.56
C VAL A 93 -1.08 3.64 2.61
N LEU A 94 -0.15 4.49 3.04
CA LEU A 94 0.41 5.53 2.18
C LEU A 94 1.07 4.94 0.93
N ILE A 95 1.94 3.93 1.07
CA ILE A 95 2.60 3.31 -0.09
C ILE A 95 1.62 2.54 -0.98
N ALA A 96 0.60 1.89 -0.41
CA ALA A 96 -0.41 1.18 -1.18
C ALA A 96 -1.31 2.13 -2.00
N VAL A 97 -1.78 3.21 -1.37
CA VAL A 97 -2.61 4.23 -2.03
C VAL A 97 -1.81 5.01 -3.07
N LEU A 98 -0.52 5.25 -2.83
CA LEU A 98 0.38 5.87 -3.80
C LEU A 98 0.38 5.11 -5.13
N THR A 99 0.43 3.78 -5.09
CA THR A 99 0.35 2.94 -6.30
C THR A 99 -0.94 3.20 -7.09
N ILE A 100 -2.08 3.30 -6.41
CA ILE A 100 -3.37 3.61 -7.03
C ILE A 100 -3.34 5.00 -7.68
N ILE A 101 -2.86 6.02 -6.96
CA ILE A 101 -2.73 7.39 -7.47
C ILE A 101 -1.85 7.42 -8.72
N CYS A 102 -0.71 6.75 -8.67
CA CYS A 102 0.24 6.63 -9.77
C CYS A 102 -0.42 6.02 -11.03
N TYR A 103 -1.23 4.96 -10.89
CA TYR A 103 -1.98 4.40 -12.03
C TYR A 103 -3.07 5.35 -12.56
N ILE A 104 -3.74 6.12 -11.70
CA ILE A 104 -4.71 7.15 -12.12
C ILE A 104 -4.02 8.20 -13.02
N PHE A 105 -2.81 8.64 -12.66
CA PHE A 105 -2.03 9.55 -13.50
C PHE A 105 -1.68 8.93 -14.86
N LEU A 106 -1.30 7.65 -14.89
CA LEU A 106 -1.03 6.93 -16.15
C LEU A 106 -2.29 6.81 -17.02
N ILE A 107 -3.46 6.56 -16.44
CA ILE A 107 -4.75 6.50 -17.17
C ILE A 107 -5.00 7.83 -17.91
N ILE A 108 -4.79 8.97 -17.25
CA ILE A 108 -4.95 10.30 -17.86
C ILE A 108 -3.99 10.47 -19.04
N GLY A 109 -2.74 10.01 -18.89
CA GLY A 109 -1.73 10.02 -19.95
C GLY A 109 -2.13 9.17 -21.17
N TYR A 110 -2.51 7.90 -20.94
CA TYR A 110 -2.90 6.98 -22.02
C TYR A 110 -4.20 7.40 -22.72
N TRP A 111 -5.15 8.00 -21.99
CA TRP A 111 -6.38 8.53 -22.59
C TRP A 111 -6.07 9.60 -23.65
N ARG A 112 -5.19 10.56 -23.32
CA ARG A 112 -4.80 11.64 -24.26
C ARG A 112 -4.11 11.10 -25.51
N ARG A 113 -3.40 9.99 -25.38
CA ARG A 113 -2.67 9.31 -26.47
C ARG A 113 -3.54 8.32 -27.26
N LYS A 114 -4.76 8.02 -26.80
CA LYS A 114 -5.66 6.98 -27.34
C LYS A 114 -5.04 5.58 -27.36
N ASP A 115 -4.15 5.29 -26.41
CA ASP A 115 -3.57 3.96 -26.26
C ASP A 115 -4.51 3.06 -25.45
N LEU A 116 -5.42 2.39 -26.15
CA LEU A 116 -6.51 1.63 -25.54
C LEU A 116 -6.02 0.39 -24.78
N ALA A 117 -4.91 -0.22 -25.21
CA ALA A 117 -4.38 -1.42 -24.57
C ALA A 117 -3.88 -1.08 -23.16
N TYR A 118 -2.96 -0.13 -23.04
CA TYR A 118 -2.41 0.24 -21.73
C TYR A 118 -3.43 0.95 -20.84
N LEU A 119 -4.37 1.72 -21.42
CA LEU A 119 -5.47 2.32 -20.67
C LEU A 119 -6.36 1.26 -20.02
N SER A 120 -6.71 0.21 -20.75
CA SER A 120 -7.55 -0.89 -20.21
C SER A 120 -6.86 -1.62 -19.05
N ILE A 121 -5.57 -1.90 -19.19
CA ILE A 121 -4.76 -2.56 -18.16
C ILE A 121 -4.73 -1.71 -16.89
N CYS A 122 -4.41 -0.41 -17.01
CA CYS A 122 -4.33 0.46 -15.84
C CYS A 122 -5.68 0.64 -15.14
N LEU A 123 -6.78 0.69 -15.89
CA LEU A 123 -8.13 0.75 -15.31
C LEU A 123 -8.44 -0.52 -14.52
N ILE A 124 -8.15 -1.69 -15.06
CA ILE A 124 -8.34 -2.97 -14.36
C ILE A 124 -7.48 -3.00 -13.09
N GLU A 125 -6.23 -2.56 -13.17
CA GLU A 125 -5.32 -2.53 -12.01
C GLU A 125 -5.86 -1.65 -10.87
N VAL A 126 -6.34 -0.45 -11.18
CA VAL A 126 -6.96 0.45 -10.19
C VAL A 126 -8.18 -0.20 -9.55
N VAL A 127 -9.00 -0.90 -10.33
CA VAL A 127 -10.17 -1.62 -9.80
C VAL A 127 -9.73 -2.75 -8.88
N VAL A 128 -8.78 -3.59 -9.31
CA VAL A 128 -8.28 -4.72 -8.51
C VAL A 128 -7.67 -4.24 -7.19
N LEU A 129 -6.81 -3.22 -7.23
CA LEU A 129 -6.19 -2.65 -6.02
C LEU A 129 -7.23 -2.04 -5.08
N SER A 130 -8.24 -1.37 -5.62
CA SER A 130 -9.32 -0.76 -4.81
C SER A 130 -10.20 -1.83 -4.15
N LEU A 131 -10.54 -2.90 -4.88
CA LEU A 131 -11.32 -4.02 -4.34
C LEU A 131 -10.52 -4.80 -3.29
N ALA A 132 -9.21 -4.98 -3.49
CA ALA A 132 -8.31 -5.57 -2.51
C ALA A 132 -8.24 -4.71 -1.24
N ALA A 133 -8.07 -3.39 -1.38
CA ALA A 133 -8.08 -2.45 -0.27
C ALA A 133 -9.43 -2.40 0.48
N ALA A 134 -10.54 -2.62 -0.22
CA ALA A 134 -11.87 -2.73 0.39
C ALA A 134 -12.09 -4.05 1.16
N GLY A 135 -11.17 -5.01 1.07
CA GLY A 135 -11.29 -6.32 1.72
C GLY A 135 -12.24 -7.29 1.01
N ILE A 136 -12.73 -6.95 -0.20
CA ILE A 136 -13.70 -7.77 -0.94
C ILE A 136 -13.08 -9.13 -1.34
N PHE A 137 -11.78 -9.15 -1.63
CA PHE A 137 -11.04 -10.39 -1.91
C PHE A 137 -10.56 -11.12 -0.66
N GLY A 138 -10.63 -10.50 0.53
CA GLY A 138 -10.15 -11.08 1.80
C GLY A 138 -11.23 -11.73 2.67
N ALA A 139 -12.52 -11.44 2.43
CA ALA A 139 -13.63 -11.87 3.28
C ALA A 139 -14.35 -13.17 2.81
N SER A 140 -13.72 -14.00 1.96
CA SER A 140 -14.37 -15.20 1.40
C SER A 140 -13.46 -16.42 1.31
N GLY A 141 -12.81 -16.77 2.43
CA GLY A 141 -11.96 -17.95 2.50
C GLY A 141 -11.80 -18.50 3.91
N HIS A 142 -12.89 -19.08 4.42
CA HIS A 142 -12.99 -20.01 5.57
C HIS A 142 -12.52 -19.56 6.95
#